data_AF-A0A1I7KJS3-F1
#
_entry.id   AF-A0A1I7KJS3-F1
#
_cell.length_a   1.000
_cell.length_b   1.000
_cell.length_c   1.000
_cell.angle_alpha   90.00
_cell.angle_beta   90.00
_cell.angle_gamma   90.00
#
_symmetry.space_group_name_H-M   'P 1'
#
loop_
_entity.id
_entity.type
_entity.pdbx_description
1 polymer ?
#
loop_
_entity_poly.entity_id
_entity_poly.type
_entity_poly.pdbx_seq_one_letter_code
_entity_poly.pdbx_strand_id
1 'polypeptide(L)'
;MVDVDTSLRCNNSTLEQGHVERAYYVRRLDDEGRTVQTHCIVALDQDEALELAYTISGAGRAQLWQGAQLLHEIERFAFRRRPGGT
;
A
#
# COMPACT_ATOMS: atom_id res chain seq x y z
N MET A 1 23.17 1.41 19.17
CA MET A 1 22.82 0.75 17.89
C MET A 1 21.39 0.27 18.08
N VAL A 2 20.41 1.05 17.60
CA VAL A 2 18.99 0.70 17.78
C VAL A 2 18.61 -0.27 16.68
N ASP A 3 18.42 -1.53 17.09
CA ASP A 3 17.86 -2.58 16.27
C ASP A 3 16.38 -2.25 16.05
N VAL A 4 16.08 -1.62 14.91
CA VAL A 4 14.72 -1.34 14.46
C VAL A 4 14.18 -2.63 13.85
N ASP A 5 13.77 -3.54 14.72
CA ASP A 5 12.94 -4.69 14.36
C ASP A 5 11.61 -4.14 13.82
N THR A 6 11.54 -4.01 12.49
CA THR A 6 10.33 -3.55 11.78
C THR A 6 9.43 -4.74 11.48
N SER A 7 9.23 -5.63 12.46
CA SER A 7 8.22 -6.68 12.36
C SER A 7 6.86 -6.11 12.79
N LEU A 8 6.29 -5.25 11.95
CA LEU A 8 4.86 -4.88 12.01
C LEU A 8 4.05 -6.12 11.61
N ARG A 9 3.95 -7.05 12.56
CA ARG A 9 3.10 -8.24 12.50
C ARG A 9 1.66 -7.74 12.65
N CYS A 10 0.94 -7.70 11.54
CA CYS A 10 -0.51 -7.50 11.56
C CYS A 10 -1.12 -8.76 12.19
N ASN A 11 -1.33 -8.70 13.50
CA ASN A 11 -1.97 -9.77 14.25
C ASN A 11 -3.42 -9.85 13.78
N ASN A 12 -3.76 -10.92 13.08
CA ASN A 12 -5.12 -11.32 12.79
C ASN A 12 -5.82 -11.69 14.12
N SER A 13 -6.45 -10.72 14.78
CA SER A 13 -7.38 -10.98 15.87
C SER A 13 -8.79 -10.98 15.31
N THR A 14 -9.31 -12.21 15.17
CA THR A 14 -10.67 -12.60 14.79
C THR A 14 -11.72 -11.95 15.67
N LEU A 15 -12.82 -11.41 15.09
CA LEU A 15 -14.14 -11.33 15.73
C LEU A 15 -15.25 -10.91 14.72
N GLU A 16 -16.36 -11.67 14.77
CA GLU A 16 -17.71 -11.36 14.29
C GLU A 16 -18.03 -11.56 12.78
N GLN A 17 -19.10 -12.31 12.51
CA GLN A 17 -19.64 -12.61 11.19
C GLN A 17 -20.25 -11.35 10.53
N GLY A 18 -19.57 -10.78 9.53
CA GLY A 18 -20.12 -9.75 8.65
C GLY A 18 -19.02 -9.03 7.87
N HIS A 19 -18.70 -9.51 6.66
CA HIS A 19 -17.55 -9.10 5.84
C HIS A 19 -16.19 -9.37 6.50
N VAL A 20 -15.51 -10.44 6.07
CA VAL A 20 -14.18 -10.78 6.58
C VAL A 20 -13.18 -9.76 6.07
N GLU A 21 -12.83 -8.79 6.92
CA GLU A 21 -11.72 -7.89 6.70
C GLU A 21 -10.43 -8.67 6.41
N ARG A 22 -9.65 -8.21 5.43
CA ARG A 22 -8.42 -8.86 4.97
C ARG A 22 -7.24 -7.90 5.12
N ALA A 23 -6.10 -8.45 5.51
CA ALA A 23 -4.85 -7.70 5.60
C ALA A 23 -4.16 -7.63 4.22
N TYR A 24 -3.74 -6.42 3.84
CA TYR A 24 -2.98 -6.12 2.64
C TYR A 24 -1.72 -5.34 2.99
N TYR A 25 -0.72 -5.41 2.12
CA TYR A 25 0.57 -4.73 2.29
C TYR A 25 0.84 -3.81 1.12
N VAL A 26 1.06 -2.53 1.40
CA VAL A 26 1.43 -1.52 0.42
C VAL A 26 2.93 -1.27 0.52
N ARG A 27 3.69 -1.69 -0.49
CA ARG A 27 5.14 -1.51 -0.58
C ARG A 27 5.44 -0.32 -1.46
N ARG A 28 5.93 0.78 -0.88
CA ARG A 28 6.43 1.92 -1.66
C ARG A 28 7.79 1.60 -2.25
N LEU A 29 7.98 1.95 -3.52
CA LEU A 29 9.19 1.67 -4.27
C LEU A 29 9.97 2.95 -4.59
N ASP A 30 11.30 2.85 -4.62
CA ASP A 30 12.18 3.88 -5.19
C ASP A 30 12.20 3.83 -6.73
N ASP A 31 13.02 4.71 -7.33
CA ASP A 31 13.26 4.75 -8.79
C ASP A 31 13.87 3.45 -9.33
N GLU A 32 14.64 2.73 -8.50
CA GLU A 32 15.29 1.47 -8.85
C GLU A 32 14.36 0.26 -8.63
N GLY A 33 13.13 0.48 -8.16
CA GLY A 33 12.15 -0.57 -7.89
C GLY A 33 12.33 -1.29 -6.55
N ARG A 34 13.19 -0.79 -5.66
CA ARG A 34 13.41 -1.37 -4.33
C ARG A 34 12.36 -0.86 -3.36
N THR A 35 11.91 -1.74 -2.47
CA THR A 35 10.99 -1.34 -1.39
C THR A 35 11.68 -0.43 -0.40
N VAL A 36 11.18 0.80 -0.26
CA VAL A 36 11.67 1.78 0.72
C VAL A 36 10.81 1.83 1.97
N GLN A 37 9.54 1.43 1.86
CA GLN A 37 8.61 1.42 2.98
C GLN A 37 7.50 0.39 2.74
N THR A 38 7.07 -0.30 3.80
CA THR A 38 5.93 -1.21 3.77
C THR A 38 4.89 -0.75 4.77
N HIS A 39 3.65 -0.58 4.32
CA HIS A 39 2.49 -0.29 5.15
C HIS A 39 1.58 -1.50 5.15
N CYS A 40 0.97 -1.80 6.31
CA CYS A 40 -0.08 -2.80 6.41
C CYS A 40 -1.41 -2.10 6.55
N ILE A 41 -2.39 -2.51 5.75
CA ILE A 41 -3.75 -2.00 5.79
C ILE A 41 -4.72 -3.16 5.93
N VAL A 42 -5.89 -2.88 6.49
CA VAL A 42 -7.01 -3.80 6.58
C VAL A 42 -8.13 -3.21 5.75
N ALA A 43 -8.74 -4.03 4.88
CA ALA A 43 -9.82 -3.62 4.00
C ALA A 43 -10.82 -4.78 3.82
N LEU A 44 -12.07 -4.45 3.49
CA LEU A 44 -13.15 -5.41 3.29
C LEU A 44 -12.96 -6.19 1.98
N ASP A 45 -12.45 -5.52 0.95
CA ASP A 45 -12.19 -6.10 -0.35
C ASP A 45 -10.96 -5.46 -1.03
N GLN A 46 -10.66 -5.95 -2.24
CA GLN A 46 -9.50 -5.51 -3.00
C GLN A 46 -9.65 -4.09 -3.56
N ASP A 47 -10.87 -3.65 -3.88
CA ASP A 47 -11.10 -2.32 -4.44
C ASP A 47 -10.85 -1.26 -3.36
N GLU A 48 -11.39 -1.46 -2.15
CA GLU A 48 -11.10 -0.60 -1.00
C GLU A 48 -9.59 -0.60 -0.65
N ALA A 49 -8.96 -1.78 -0.65
CA ALA A 49 -7.52 -1.88 -0.41
C ALA A 49 -6.70 -1.09 -1.44
N LEU A 50 -7.17 -1.05 -2.69
CA LEU A 50 -6.53 -0.31 -3.77
C LEU A 50 -6.68 1.20 -3.59
N GLU A 51 -7.85 1.70 -3.21
CA GLU A 51 -8.06 3.12 -2.89
C GLU A 51 -7.16 3.60 -1.74
N LEU A 52 -7.06 2.79 -0.68
CA LEU A 52 -6.14 3.05 0.44
C LEU A 52 -4.67 3.01 -0.03
N ALA A 53 -4.31 2.07 -0.89
CA ALA A 53 -2.97 1.96 -1.44
C ALA A 53 -2.57 3.18 -2.28
N TYR A 54 -3.48 3.75 -3.08
CA TYR A 54 -3.26 5.01 -3.79
C TYR A 54 -3.05 6.20 -2.84
N THR A 55 -3.80 6.23 -1.74
CA THR A 55 -3.64 7.27 -0.73
C THR A 55 -2.27 7.19 -0.04
N ILE A 56 -1.81 5.98 0.28
CA ILE A 56 -0.53 5.72 0.95
C ILE A 56 0.66 5.91 0.01
N SER A 57 0.53 5.53 -1.27
CA SER A 57 1.62 5.65 -2.25
C SER A 57 1.97 7.11 -2.55
N GLY A 58 0.99 8.01 -2.44
CA GLY A 58 1.14 9.42 -2.77
C GLY A 58 1.54 9.62 -4.23
N ALA A 59 2.58 10.42 -4.48
CA ALA A 59 3.11 10.65 -5.82
C ALA A 59 4.11 9.57 -6.29
N GLY A 60 4.42 8.58 -5.45
CA GLY A 60 5.45 7.58 -5.69
C GLY A 60 4.95 6.31 -6.39
N ARG A 61 5.88 5.39 -6.69
CA ARG A 61 5.54 4.02 -7.11
C ARG A 61 5.19 3.21 -5.86
N ALA A 62 4.25 2.30 -5.98
CA ALA A 62 3.96 1.34 -4.93
C ALA A 62 3.41 0.02 -5.50
N GLN A 63 3.35 -1.00 -4.66
CA GLN A 63 2.75 -2.29 -4.96
C GLN A 63 1.79 -2.70 -3.85
N LEU A 64 0.62 -3.19 -4.22
CA LEU A 64 -0.36 -3.76 -3.32
C LEU A 64 -0.23 -5.28 -3.30
N TRP A 65 -0.03 -5.85 -2.12
CA TRP A 65 0.13 -7.28 -1.91
C TRP A 65 -0.91 -7.82 -0.94
N GLN A 66 -1.28 -9.08 -1.11
CA GLN A 66 -2.02 -9.85 -0.11
C GLN A 66 -1.24 -11.14 0.19
N GLY A 67 -0.69 -11.23 1.40
CA GLY A 67 0.27 -12.28 1.72
C GLY A 67 1.48 -12.27 0.77
N ALA A 68 1.65 -13.35 0.00
CA ALA A 68 2.71 -13.49 -1.00
C ALA A 68 2.28 -13.10 -2.43
N GLN A 69 1.02 -12.75 -2.65
CA GLN A 69 0.48 -12.43 -3.97
C GLN A 69 0.55 -10.92 -4.23
N LEU A 70 1.14 -10.52 -5.36
CA LEU A 70 1.02 -9.16 -5.89
C LEU A 70 -0.35 -9.01 -6.54
N LEU A 71 -1.11 -8.01 -6.09
CA LEU A 71 -2.45 -7.73 -6.61
C LEU A 71 -2.43 -6.58 -7.62
N HIS A 72 -1.66 -5.53 -7.34
CA HIS A 72 -1.64 -4.33 -8.19
C HIS A 72 -0.32 -3.56 -8.10
N GLU A 73 0.09 -2.97 -9.22
CA GLU A 73 1.21 -2.03 -9.27
C GLU A 73 0.70 -0.60 -9.47
N ILE A 74 1.10 0.28 -8.57
CA ILE A 74 0.77 1.70 -8.58
C ILE A 74 1.94 2.45 -9.18
N GLU A 75 1.71 3.03 -10.35
CA GLU A 75 2.68 3.86 -11.04
C GLU A 75 2.68 5.30 -10.51
N ARG A 76 3.78 6.02 -10.76
CA ARG A 76 3.90 7.42 -10.35
C ARG A 76 2.84 8.26 -11.00
N PHE A 77 2.00 8.89 -10.19
CA PHE A 77 1.12 9.92 -10.67
C PHE A 77 1.87 11.25 -10.77
N ALA A 78 2.42 11.54 -11.95
CA ALA A 78 2.90 12.87 -12.25
C ALA A 78 1.69 13.76 -12.58
N PHE A 79 1.25 14.58 -11.62
CA PHE A 79 0.41 15.73 -11.95
C PHE A 79 1.25 16.66 -12.84
N ARG A 80 1.17 16.47 -14.16
CA ARG A 80 1.59 17.48 -15.12
C ARG A 80 0.62 18.64 -14.97
N ARG A 81 0.93 19.59 -14.09
CA ARG A 81 0.39 20.94 -14.21
C ARG A 81 0.66 21.36 -15.64
N ARG A 82 -0.38 21.43 -16.48
CA ARG A 82 -0.23 22.06 -17.79
C ARG A 82 0.23 23.49 -17.51
N PRO A 83 1.40 23.94 -18.01
CA PRO A 83 1.65 25.37 -18.06
C PRO A 83 0.67 25.94 -19.09
N GLY A 84 -0.44 26.49 -18.62
CA GLY A 84 -1.44 27.13 -19.46
C GLY A 84 -2.67 27.47 -18.63
N GLY A 85 -3.09 28.73 -18.49
CA GLY A 85 -2.54 29.95 -19.05
C GLY A 85 -3.55 31.05 -18.79
N THR A 86 -3.09 32.13 -18.16
CA THR A 86 -3.40 33.57 -18.31
C THR A 86 -2.94 34.30 -17.05
#